data_AF-A0A2S1WJP3-F1
#
_entry.id   AF-A0A2S1WJP3-F1
#
_cell.length_a   1.000
_cell.length_b   1.000
_cell.length_c   1.000
_cell.angle_alpha   90.00
_cell.angle_beta   90.00
_cell.angle_gamma   90.00
#
_symmetry.space_group_name_H-M   'P 1'
#
loop_
_entity.id
_entity.type
_entity.pdbx_description
1 polymer ?
#
loop_
_entity_poly.entity_id
_entity_poly.type
_entity_poly.pdbx_seq_one_letter_code
_entity_poly.pdbx_strand_id
1 'polypeptide(L)' 'VHCHSSATDASGLVKCIMDELAPYFSEKRLPGKTRISLACCLNMCGAVHCSDISLVGVHRLPPKTQHERVSKVCEVRR' A
#
# COMPACT_ATOMS: atom_id res chain seq x y z
N VAL A 1 7.71 -7.52 9.71
CA VAL A 1 6.44 -6.83 9.35
C VAL A 1 6.26 -5.68 10.32
N HIS A 2 6.24 -4.43 9.83
CA HIS A 2 6.07 -3.25 10.69
C HIS A 2 4.61 -2.79 10.79
N CYS A 3 3.87 -2.84 9.68
CA CYS A 3 2.43 -2.55 9.66
C CYS A 3 1.63 -3.85 9.74
N HIS A 4 0.70 -3.95 10.70
CA HIS A 4 -0.14 -5.15 10.86
C HIS A 4 -1.31 -5.23 9.88
N SER A 5 -1.69 -4.11 9.29
CA SER A 5 -2.81 -4.01 8.34
C SER A 5 -2.35 -4.11 6.88
N SER A 6 -1.09 -4.44 6.62
CA SER A 6 -0.55 -4.51 5.25
C SER A 6 -1.15 -5.70 4.49
N ALA A 7 -1.69 -5.43 3.30
CA ALA A 7 -2.17 -6.45 2.38
C ALA A 7 -1.08 -6.95 1.41
N THR A 8 -0.01 -6.18 1.23
CA THR A 8 1.13 -6.50 0.35
C THR A 8 2.45 -5.98 0.93
N ASP A 9 3.57 -6.50 0.44
CA ASP A 9 4.90 -5.98 0.76
C ASP A 9 5.17 -4.68 -0.02
N ALA A 10 5.51 -3.62 0.70
CA ALA A 10 5.84 -2.34 0.09
C ALA A 10 7.28 -2.32 -0.42
N SER A 11 8.24 -2.81 0.37
CA SER A 11 9.67 -2.66 0.08
C SER A 11 10.09 -3.48 -1.14
N GLY A 12 9.62 -4.73 -1.24
CA GLY A 12 9.88 -5.59 -2.38
C GLY A 12 9.28 -5.05 -3.66
N LEU A 13 8.01 -4.62 -3.64
CA LEU A 13 7.37 -4.05 -4.84
C LEU A 13 8.05 -2.76 -5.31
N VAL A 14 8.35 -1.84 -4.39
CA VAL A 14 9.08 -0.61 -4.75
C VAL A 14 10.46 -0.94 -5.31
N LYS A 15 11.18 -1.91 -4.76
CA LYS A 15 12.48 -2.33 -5.29
C LYS A 15 12.37 -2.86 -6.72
N CYS A 16 11.44 -3.79 -6.98
CA CYS A 16 11.24 -4.34 -8.33
C CYS A 16 10.87 -3.24 -9.35
N ILE A 17 9.97 -2.32 -8.98
CA ILE A 17 9.56 -1.20 -9.83
C ILE A 17 10.77 -0.29 -10.10
N MET A 18 11.55 0.06 -9.08
CA MET A 18 12.69 0.95 -9.23
C MET A 18 13.82 0.33 -10.06
N ASP A 19 14.01 -1.00 -10.00
CA ASP A 19 15.02 -1.69 -10.82
C ASP A 19 14.68 -1.64 -12.31
N GLU A 20 13.40 -1.79 -12.66
CA GLU A 20 12.95 -1.70 -14.05
C GLU A 20 12.93 -0.25 -14.56
N LEU A 21 12.54 0.69 -13.71
CA LEU A 21 12.43 2.12 -14.07
C LEU A 21 13.73 2.90 -13.91
N ALA A 22 14.79 2.30 -13.38
CA ALA A 22 16.09 2.96 -13.16
C ALA A 22 16.60 3.77 -14.38
N PRO A 23 16.50 3.30 -15.64
CA PRO A 23 16.94 4.06 -16.80
C PRO A 23 16.19 5.38 -17.02
N TYR A 24 14.92 5.47 -16.58
CA TYR A 24 14.10 6.69 -16.74
C TYR A 24 14.43 7.77 -15.70
N PHE A 25 15.20 7.47 -14.66
CA PHE A 25 15.61 8.48 -13.66
C PHE A 25 16.83 9.29 -14.10
N SER A 26 17.62 8.76 -15.05
CA SER A 26 18.80 9.45 -15.59
C SER A 26 18.49 10.32 -16.81
N GLU A 27 17.43 10.03 -17.55
CA GLU A 27 17.05 10.74 -18.78
C GLU A 27 15.61 11.27 -18.73
N LYS A 28 15.38 12.48 -19.26
CA LYS A 28 14.03 13.06 -19.37
C LYS A 28 13.35 12.66 -20.68
N ARG A 29 12.95 11.39 -20.77
CA ARG A 29 12.24 10.83 -21.95
C ARG A 29 10.72 11.01 -21.91
N LEU A 30 10.16 11.26 -20.74
CA LEU A 30 8.71 11.38 -20.53
C LEU A 30 8.24 12.82 -20.74
N PRO A 31 6.99 13.04 -21.21
CA PRO A 31 6.44 14.38 -21.47
C PRO A 31 6.27 15.23 -20.20
N GLY A 32 6.30 14.61 -19.02
CA GLY A 32 6.18 15.29 -17.74
C GLY A 32 6.75 14.48 -16.58
N LYS A 33 6.84 15.11 -15.40
CA LYS A 33 7.29 14.44 -14.18
C LYS A 33 6.24 13.44 -13.72
N THR A 34 6.52 12.15 -13.93
CA THR A 34 5.65 11.05 -13.48
C THR A 34 5.98 10.68 -12.04
N ARG A 35 4.96 10.55 -11.19
CA ARG A 35 5.05 10.14 -9.79
C ARG A 35 4.34 8.81 -9.62
N ILE A 36 5.08 7.84 -9.12
CA ILE A 36 4.57 6.50 -8.81
C ILE A 36 4.58 6.35 -7.29
N SER A 37 3.43 6.03 -6.71
CA SER A 37 3.32 5.79 -5.27
C SER A 37 2.71 4.42 -4.98
N LEU A 38 3.10 3.86 -3.84
CA LEU A 38 2.60 2.57 -3.38
C LEU A 38 2.10 2.68 -1.94
N ALA A 39 0.93 2.09 -1.68
CA ALA A 39 0.39 1.86 -0.35
C ALA A 39 0.15 0.37 -0.13
N CYS A 40 0.58 -0.12 1.03
CA CYS A 40 0.41 -1.51 1.41
C CYS A 40 -1.03 -1.88 1.77
N CYS A 41 -1.91 -0.90 2.01
CA CYS A 41 -3.32 -1.08 2.32
C CYS A 41 -4.15 0.17 1.96
N LEU A 42 -5.48 0.05 2.09
CA LEU A 42 -6.47 1.11 1.81
C LEU A 42 -6.37 2.34 2.73
N ASN A 43 -5.60 2.28 3.82
CA ASN A 43 -5.31 3.47 4.62
C ASN A 43 -4.49 4.52 3.86
N MET A 44 -3.90 4.14 2.72
CA MET A 44 -3.21 5.05 1.80
C MET A 44 -2.20 5.97 2.50
N CYS A 45 -1.36 5.43 3.38
CA CYS A 45 -0.34 6.18 4.11
C CYS A 45 0.72 6.75 3.13
N GLY A 46 0.49 7.95 2.60
CA GLY A 46 1.36 8.62 1.64
C GLY A 46 0.60 9.37 0.56
N ALA A 47 1.19 9.46 -0.63
CA ALA A 47 0.70 10.26 -1.75
C ALA A 47 -0.08 9.45 -2.81
N VAL A 48 -0.51 8.23 -2.48
CA VAL A 48 -1.20 7.32 -3.41
C VAL A 48 -2.49 7.92 -3.98
N HIS A 49 -3.20 8.74 -3.23
CA HIS A 49 -4.42 9.40 -3.70
C HIS A 49 -4.15 10.55 -4.70
N CYS A 50 -2.90 11.01 -4.81
CA CYS A 50 -2.50 12.17 -5.62
C CYS A 50 -1.28 11.91 -6.51
N SER A 51 -1.04 10.64 -6.87
CA SER A 51 0.03 10.22 -7.78
C SER A 51 -0.51 9.90 -9.16
N ASP A 52 0.33 10.04 -10.18
CA ASP A 52 -0.05 9.74 -11.57
C ASP A 52 -0.34 8.24 -11.74
N ILE A 53 0.45 7.40 -11.07
CA ILE A 53 0.26 5.95 -11.02
C ILE A 53 0.34 5.48 -9.57
N SER A 54 -0.66 4.72 -9.15
CA SER A 54 -0.84 4.31 -7.76
C SER A 54 -1.07 2.82 -7.63
N LEU A 55 -0.30 2.18 -6.76
CA LEU A 55 -0.49 0.78 -6.39
C LEU A 55 -1.04 0.69 -4.96
N VAL A 56 -2.15 -0.02 -4.80
CA VAL A 56 -2.81 -0.20 -3.50
C VAL A 56 -3.07 -1.67 -3.24
N GLY A 57 -2.54 -2.17 -2.13
CA GLY A 57 -2.88 -3.50 -1.62
C GLY A 57 -4.31 -3.54 -1.09
N VAL A 58 -5.10 -4.52 -1.55
CA VAL A 58 -6.49 -4.70 -1.12
C VAL A 58 -6.76 -6.15 -0.75
N HIS A 59 -7.32 -6.36 0.44
CA HIS A 59 -7.88 -7.64 0.82
C HIS A 59 -9.22 -7.86 0.11
N ARG A 60 -9.40 -9.05 -0.49
CA ARG A 60 -10.64 -9.42 -1.21
C ARG A 60 -11.59 -10.29 -0.39
N LEU A 61 -11.20 -10.61 0.85
CA LEU A 61 -11.96 -11.46 1.76
C LEU A 61 -12.45 -10.61 2.94
N PRO A 62 -13.66 -10.89 3.46
CA PRO A 62 -14.14 -10.22 4.67
C PRO A 62 -13.23 -10.54 5.88
N PRO A 63 -13.18 -9.65 6.88
CA PRO A 63 -12.39 -9.89 8.08
C PRO A 63 -12.90 -11.12 8.84
N LYS A 64 -11.97 -11.93 9.34
CA LYS A 64 -12.30 -13.09 10.17
C LYS A 64 -12.64 -12.63 11.59
N THR A 65 -13.87 -12.88 12.04
CA THR A 65 -14.31 -12.52 13.39
C THR A 65 -13.68 -13.41 14.45
N GLN A 66 -12.98 -12.80 15.42
CA GLN A 66 -12.39 -13.51 16.58
C GLN A 66 -13.24 -13.27 17.84
N HIS A 67 -14.33 -14.03 17.99
CA HIS A 67 -15.34 -13.83 19.03
C HIS A 67 -14.77 -13.75 20.46
N GLU A 68 -13.77 -14.56 20.80
CA GLU A 68 -13.17 -14.56 22.15
C GLU A 68 -12.39 -13.29 22.52
N ARG A 69 -11.87 -12.58 21.50
CA ARG A 69 -11.06 -11.36 21.69
C ARG A 69 -11.90 -10.10 21.52
N VAL A 70 -12.97 -10.16 20.73
CA VAL A 70 -13.84 -9.03 20.46
C VAL A 70 -14.37 -8.40 21.76
N SER A 71 -14.83 -9.19 22.73
CA SER A 71 -15.32 -8.67 24.01
C SER A 71 -14.24 -8.10 24.93
N LYS A 72 -12.97 -8.47 24.72
CA LYS A 72 -11.84 -8.08 25.57
C LYS A 72 -11.09 -6.87 25.03
N VAL A 73 -11.06 -6.70 23.72
CA VAL A 73 -10.22 -5.70 23.01
C VAL A 73 -11.06 -4.59 22.39
N CYS A 74 -12.31 -4.88 22.02
CA CYS A 74 -13.21 -3.91 21.39
C CYS A 74 -14.34 -3.53 22.36
N GLU A 75 -14.69 -2.25 22.42
CA GLU A 75 -15.85 -1.77 23.18
C GLU A 75 -17.15 -2.14 22.46
N VAL A 76 -17.53 -3.42 22.53
CA VAL A 76 -18.84 -3.87 22.04
C VAL A 76 -19.87 -3.57 23.11
N ARG A 77 -20.38 -2.33 23.12
CA ARG A 77 -21.57 -1.99 23.88
C ARG A 77 -22.75 -2.72 23.25
N ARG A 78 -23.42 -3.55 24.04
CA ARG A 78 -24.74 -4.09 23.71
C ARG A 78 -25.77 -2.97 23.67
#